data_AF-A0A267EXL1-F1
#
_entry.id   AF-A0A267EXL1-F1
#
_cell.length_a   1.000
_cell.length_b   1.000
_cell.length_c   1.000
_cell.angle_alpha   90.00
_cell.angle_beta   90.00
_cell.angle_gamma   90.00
#
_symmetry.space_group_name_H-M   'P 1'
#
loop_
_entity.id
_entity.type
_entity.pdbx_description
1 polymer ?
#
loop_
_entity_poly.entity_id
_entity_poly.type
_entity_poly.pdbx_seq_one_letter_code
_entity_poly.pdbx_strand_id
1 'polypeptide(L)'
;MYPNYSLYGGQPQSQQQPPPAYEVGAVACGGGSGLDSLLAQLKRMDKEELQKLLDSDDKVAEMTSSSGELQQLGQAKQTAMAANRQTAELNFALGPRIEESRRRLAALSDEADAQRAILLETRSRLESLNSAASPDTLLTLLEAACMEADEQAESVAEALATGSLDMAGFVRQYSEARQLYHLRRAKVDWLAKETH
;
A
#
# COMPACT_ATOMS: atom_id res chain seq x y z
N MET A 1 -11.06 7.48 21.98
CA MET A 1 -10.88 7.91 20.58
C MET A 1 -9.65 7.22 20.04
N TYR A 2 -9.81 6.12 19.29
CA TYR A 2 -8.72 5.47 18.57
C TYR A 2 -8.68 5.99 17.13
N PRO A 3 -7.50 6.25 16.54
CA PRO A 3 -7.41 6.62 15.14
C PRO A 3 -7.73 5.41 14.26
N ASN A 4 -8.65 5.62 13.32
CA ASN A 4 -9.14 4.66 12.34
C ASN A 4 -8.09 4.45 11.24
N TYR A 5 -7.33 3.35 11.32
CA TYR A 5 -6.54 2.83 10.20
C TYR A 5 -7.42 1.88 9.38
N SER A 6 -8.21 2.46 8.47
CA SER A 6 -8.90 1.72 7.42
C SER A 6 -8.51 2.31 6.07
N LEU A 7 -7.44 1.78 5.48
CA LEU A 7 -7.19 1.86 4.03
C LEU A 7 -6.16 0.88 3.49
N TYR A 8 -5.70 -0.09 4.28
CA TYR A 8 -5.19 -1.36 3.77
C TYR A 8 -5.88 -2.47 4.53
N GLY A 9 -6.89 -3.08 3.90
CA GLY A 9 -7.38 -4.40 4.26
C GLY A 9 -6.32 -5.45 3.93
N GLY A 10 -5.17 -5.39 4.61
CA GLY A 10 -4.16 -6.43 4.60
C GLY A 10 -4.40 -7.31 5.81
N GLN A 11 -5.17 -8.39 5.65
CA GLN A 11 -5.17 -9.46 6.65
C GLN A 11 -3.72 -9.89 6.90
N PRO A 12 -3.32 -10.20 8.14
CA PRO A 12 -2.12 -10.99 8.36
C PRO A 12 -2.45 -12.43 7.92
N GLN A 13 -2.44 -12.69 6.62
CA GLN A 13 -2.38 -14.05 6.13
C GLN A 13 -0.92 -14.51 6.22
N SER A 14 -0.54 -14.88 7.44
CA SER A 14 0.26 -16.08 7.68
C SER A 14 -0.54 -17.37 7.39
N GLN A 15 -1.52 -17.29 6.49
CA GLN A 15 -2.00 -18.43 5.74
C GLN A 15 -1.10 -18.50 4.51
N GLN A 16 -0.11 -19.38 4.58
CA GLN A 16 0.19 -20.17 3.39
C GLN A 16 -1.16 -20.70 2.93
N GLN A 17 -1.81 -20.01 1.99
CA GLN A 17 -2.90 -20.62 1.25
C GLN A 17 -2.29 -21.91 0.72
N PRO A 18 -2.88 -23.08 1.01
CA PRO A 18 -2.46 -24.27 0.31
C PRO A 18 -2.57 -23.88 -1.18
N PRO A 19 -1.50 -24.08 -1.95
CA PRO A 19 -1.52 -23.75 -3.37
C PRO A 19 -2.83 -24.27 -3.99
N PRO A 20 -3.43 -23.52 -4.94
CA PRO A 20 -4.75 -23.82 -5.49
C PRO A 20 -4.77 -25.30 -5.81
N ALA A 21 -5.73 -26.03 -5.21
CA ALA A 21 -5.79 -27.48 -5.21
C ALA A 21 -5.28 -27.98 -6.55
N TYR A 22 -4.03 -28.44 -6.56
CA TYR A 22 -3.39 -28.83 -7.80
C TYR A 22 -4.31 -29.90 -8.34
N GLU A 23 -4.90 -29.69 -9.52
CA GLU A 23 -5.59 -30.75 -10.22
C GLU A 23 -4.52 -31.77 -10.56
N VAL A 24 -4.19 -32.61 -9.58
CA VAL A 24 -3.66 -33.93 -9.80
C VAL A 24 -4.77 -34.56 -10.60
N GLY A 25 -4.61 -34.54 -11.94
CA GLY A 25 -5.57 -35.15 -12.85
C GLY A 25 -5.96 -36.45 -12.21
N ALA A 26 -7.22 -36.55 -11.81
CA ALA A 26 -7.69 -37.63 -10.97
C ALA A 26 -7.42 -38.90 -11.75
N VAL A 27 -6.32 -39.59 -11.43
CA VAL A 27 -6.08 -40.92 -11.97
C VAL A 27 -7.14 -41.73 -11.26
N ALA A 28 -8.25 -41.95 -11.96
CA ALA A 28 -9.28 -42.88 -11.55
C ALA A 28 -8.61 -44.26 -11.47
N CYS A 29 -7.97 -44.55 -10.33
CA CYS A 29 -7.62 -45.88 -9.95
C CYS A 29 -8.95 -46.58 -9.68
N GLY A 30 -9.47 -47.26 -10.71
CA GLY A 30 -10.64 -48.12 -10.59
C GLY A 30 -10.40 -49.10 -9.46
N GLY A 31 -11.01 -48.83 -8.30
CA GLY A 31 -10.90 -49.69 -7.14
C GLY A 31 -11.62 -51.00 -7.42
N GLY A 32 -10.86 -52.09 -7.54
CA GLY A 32 -11.37 -53.47 -7.38
C GLY A 32 -10.91 -54.48 -8.43
N SER A 33 -10.76 -54.12 -9.69
CA SER A 33 -10.68 -55.12 -10.79
C SER A 33 -9.35 -55.88 -10.91
N GLY A 34 -8.23 -55.28 -10.51
CA GLY A 34 -6.91 -55.89 -10.71
C GLY A 34 -6.61 -57.07 -9.81
N LEU A 35 -7.11 -57.01 -8.56
CA LEU A 35 -7.05 -58.14 -7.64
C LEU A 35 -8.00 -59.25 -8.09
N ASP A 36 -9.16 -58.91 -8.64
CA ASP A 36 -10.11 -59.89 -9.19
C ASP A 36 -9.55 -60.62 -10.42
N SER A 37 -8.81 -59.91 -11.27
CA SER A 37 -8.13 -60.48 -12.44
C SER A 37 -7.02 -61.46 -12.03
N LEU A 38 -6.16 -61.06 -11.08
CA LEU A 38 -5.12 -61.93 -10.51
C LEU A 38 -5.73 -63.13 -9.77
N LEU A 39 -6.81 -62.93 -9.02
CA LEU A 39 -7.54 -64.00 -8.34
C LEU A 39 -8.19 -64.97 -9.34
N ALA A 40 -8.72 -64.48 -10.46
CA ALA A 40 -9.26 -65.32 -11.52
C ALA A 40 -8.17 -66.14 -12.23
N GLN A 41 -6.97 -65.58 -12.37
CA GLN A 41 -5.80 -66.28 -12.90
C GLN A 41 -5.33 -67.39 -11.94
N LEU A 42 -5.20 -67.10 -10.64
CA LEU A 42 -4.85 -68.08 -9.61
C LEU A 42 -5.85 -69.25 -9.55
N LYS A 43 -7.15 -68.97 -9.73
CA LYS A 43 -8.20 -70.00 -9.76
C LYS A 43 -8.14 -70.96 -10.95
N ARG A 44 -7.38 -70.62 -12.00
CA ARG A 44 -7.25 -71.44 -13.23
C ARG A 44 -5.97 -72.29 -13.25
N MET A 45 -5.11 -72.17 -12.23
CA MET A 45 -3.82 -72.86 -12.16
C MET A 45 -3.95 -74.21 -11.46
N ASP A 46 -3.15 -75.18 -11.89
CA ASP A 46 -3.15 -76.52 -11.32
C ASP A 46 -2.32 -76.59 -10.03
N LYS A 47 -2.54 -77.65 -9.22
CA LYS A 47 -1.90 -77.83 -7.91
C LYS A 47 -0.37 -77.70 -7.96
N GLU A 48 0.26 -78.25 -9.00
CA GLU A 48 1.72 -78.20 -9.17
C GLU A 48 2.23 -76.78 -9.48
N GLU A 49 1.45 -75.96 -10.18
CA GLU A 49 1.80 -74.58 -10.51
C GLU A 49 1.59 -73.64 -9.33
N LEU A 50 0.51 -73.84 -8.57
CA LEU A 50 0.26 -73.13 -7.32
C LEU A 50 1.33 -73.46 -6.27
N GLN A 51 1.80 -74.71 -6.21
CA GLN A 51 2.89 -75.10 -5.30
C GLN A 51 4.22 -74.45 -5.71
N LYS A 52 4.53 -74.40 -7.02
CA LYS A 52 5.69 -73.67 -7.54
C LYS A 52 5.64 -72.16 -7.28
N LEU A 53 4.46 -71.56 -7.21
CA LEU A 53 4.28 -70.15 -6.82
C LEU A 53 4.45 -69.96 -5.32
N LEU A 54 3.89 -70.86 -4.51
CA LEU A 54 4.06 -70.82 -3.06
C LEU A 54 5.52 -70.99 -2.63
N ASP A 55 6.28 -71.80 -3.37
CA ASP A 55 7.69 -72.09 -3.08
C ASP A 55 8.67 -71.01 -3.58
N SER A 56 8.20 -69.99 -4.31
CA SER A 56 9.06 -68.95 -4.90
C SER A 56 8.38 -67.58 -4.96
N ASP A 57 8.80 -66.69 -4.05
CA ASP A 57 8.35 -65.30 -4.00
C ASP A 57 8.62 -64.54 -5.30
N ASP A 58 9.69 -64.88 -6.02
CA ASP A 58 10.04 -64.27 -7.31
C ASP A 58 8.96 -64.51 -8.38
N LYS A 59 8.35 -65.71 -8.41
CA LYS A 59 7.26 -66.02 -9.35
C LYS A 59 5.96 -65.32 -8.98
N VAL A 60 5.71 -65.14 -7.69
CA VAL A 60 4.57 -64.35 -7.20
C VAL A 60 4.77 -62.87 -7.56
N ALA A 61 5.99 -62.35 -7.41
CA ALA A 61 6.35 -61.00 -7.82
C ALA A 61 6.25 -60.81 -9.34
N GLU A 62 6.66 -61.80 -10.13
CA GLU A 62 6.53 -61.80 -11.59
C GLU A 62 5.06 -61.80 -12.03
N MET A 63 4.22 -62.67 -11.45
CA MET A 63 2.78 -62.68 -11.72
C MET A 63 2.14 -61.33 -11.37
N THR A 64 2.48 -60.79 -10.20
CA THR A 64 1.95 -59.51 -9.74
C THR A 64 2.43 -58.35 -10.63
N SER A 65 3.68 -58.39 -11.09
CA SER A 65 4.26 -57.40 -12.00
C SER A 65 3.78 -57.52 -13.45
N SER A 66 3.32 -58.71 -13.86
CA SER A 66 2.70 -58.96 -15.16
C SER A 66 1.24 -58.48 -15.23
N SER A 67 0.64 -58.13 -14.09
CA SER A 67 -0.68 -57.51 -14.05
C SER A 67 -0.68 -56.16 -14.76
N GLY A 68 -1.44 -56.05 -15.84
CA GLY A 68 -1.54 -54.82 -16.63
C GLY A 68 -2.02 -53.61 -15.80
N GLU A 69 -2.86 -53.83 -14.80
CA GLU A 69 -3.34 -52.76 -13.93
C GLU A 69 -2.28 -52.27 -12.94
N LEU A 70 -1.44 -53.16 -12.39
CA LEU A 70 -0.34 -52.75 -11.52
C LEU A 70 0.76 -52.02 -12.31
N GLN A 71 1.00 -52.42 -13.56
CA GLN A 71 1.86 -51.66 -14.47
C GLN A 71 1.29 -50.29 -14.80
N GLN A 72 -0.01 -50.18 -15.09
CA GLN A 72 -0.68 -48.88 -15.30
C GLN A 72 -0.61 -48.00 -14.06
N LEU A 73 -0.80 -48.56 -12.86
CA LEU A 73 -0.65 -47.83 -11.60
C LEU A 73 0.80 -47.36 -11.39
N GLY A 74 1.79 -48.20 -11.72
CA GLY A 74 3.21 -47.85 -11.68
C GLY A 74 3.57 -46.71 -12.65
N GLN A 75 3.03 -46.77 -13.87
CA GLN A 75 3.19 -45.71 -14.88
C GLN A 75 2.50 -44.41 -14.45
N ALA A 76 1.28 -44.50 -13.90
CA ALA A 76 0.55 -43.36 -13.37
C ALA A 76 1.30 -42.71 -12.20
N LYS A 77 1.85 -43.52 -11.28
CA LYS A 77 2.72 -43.05 -10.20
C LYS A 77 3.95 -42.33 -10.74
N GLN A 78 4.64 -42.91 -11.72
CA GLN A 78 5.83 -42.30 -12.31
C GLN A 78 5.51 -40.99 -13.03
N THR A 79 4.38 -40.93 -13.74
CA THR A 79 3.89 -39.73 -14.41
C THR A 79 3.53 -38.64 -13.39
N ALA A 80 2.83 -38.99 -12.32
CA ALA A 80 2.49 -38.06 -11.24
C ALA A 80 3.75 -37.56 -10.50
N MET A 81 4.73 -38.44 -10.26
CA MET A 81 6.02 -38.05 -9.67
C MET A 81 6.81 -37.11 -10.58
N ALA A 82 6.82 -37.35 -11.89
CA ALA A 82 7.46 -36.47 -12.86
C ALA A 82 6.78 -35.09 -12.90
N ALA A 83 5.45 -35.05 -12.93
CA ALA A 83 4.67 -33.81 -12.92
C ALA A 83 4.85 -33.02 -11.61
N ASN A 84 4.86 -33.71 -10.46
CA ASN A 84 5.12 -33.08 -9.17
C ASN A 84 6.53 -32.50 -9.11
N ARG A 85 7.53 -33.25 -9.60
CA ARG A 85 8.93 -32.79 -9.66
C ARG A 85 9.07 -31.55 -10.53
N GLN A 86 8.50 -31.55 -11.73
CA GLN A 86 8.52 -30.38 -12.62
C GLN A 86 7.86 -29.18 -11.94
N THR A 87 6.72 -29.38 -11.28
CA THR A 87 6.01 -28.31 -10.56
C THR A 87 6.83 -27.77 -9.39
N ALA A 88 7.47 -28.66 -8.62
CA ALA A 88 8.36 -28.26 -7.53
C ALA A 88 9.56 -27.46 -8.05
N GLU A 89 10.19 -27.89 -9.14
CA GLU A 89 11.31 -27.18 -9.79
C GLU A 89 10.88 -25.77 -10.25
N LEU A 90 9.70 -25.64 -10.85
CA LEU A 90 9.14 -24.33 -11.22
C LEU A 90 8.84 -23.45 -10.00
N ASN A 91 8.25 -24.02 -8.94
CA ASN A 91 7.98 -23.30 -7.70
C ASN A 91 9.28 -22.80 -7.04
N PHE A 92 10.34 -23.62 -7.03
CA PHE A 92 11.66 -23.23 -6.54
C PHE A 92 12.27 -22.09 -7.36
N ALA A 93 12.07 -22.08 -8.68
CA ALA A 93 12.57 -21.01 -9.54
C ALA A 93 11.76 -19.70 -9.40
N LEU A 94 10.45 -19.79 -9.18
CA LEU A 94 9.56 -18.62 -9.07
C LEU A 94 9.60 -17.96 -7.70
N GLY A 95 9.74 -18.74 -6.62
CA GLY A 95 9.86 -18.25 -5.25
C GLY A 95 10.80 -17.05 -5.06
N PRO A 96 12.08 -17.13 -5.45
CA PRO A 96 13.03 -16.02 -5.25
C PRO A 96 12.65 -14.78 -6.07
N ARG A 97 12.10 -14.95 -7.27
CA ARG A 97 11.70 -13.84 -8.14
C ARG A 97 10.47 -13.10 -7.59
N ILE A 98 9.50 -13.84 -7.05
CA ILE A 98 8.35 -13.27 -6.36
C ILE A 98 8.80 -12.51 -5.11
N GLU A 99 9.67 -13.12 -4.31
CA GLU A 99 10.19 -12.51 -3.08
C GLU A 99 11.00 -11.24 -3.36
N GLU A 100 11.84 -11.25 -4.40
CA GLU A 100 12.56 -10.06 -4.84
C GLU A 100 11.60 -8.95 -5.29
N SER A 101 10.59 -9.29 -6.11
CA SER A 101 9.59 -8.31 -6.55
C SER A 101 8.79 -7.71 -5.39
N ARG A 102 8.46 -8.52 -4.39
CA ARG A 102 7.76 -8.10 -3.16
C ARG A 102 8.63 -7.12 -2.36
N ARG A 103 9.92 -7.43 -2.18
CA ARG A 103 10.86 -6.54 -1.48
C ARG A 103 11.04 -5.22 -2.21
N ARG A 104 11.18 -5.24 -3.54
CA ARG A 104 11.28 -4.03 -4.34
C ARG A 104 10.01 -3.17 -4.23
N LEU A 105 8.84 -3.80 -4.27
CA LEU A 105 7.57 -3.10 -4.11
C LEU A 105 7.45 -2.46 -2.73
N ALA A 106 7.81 -3.17 -1.67
CA ALA A 106 7.82 -2.64 -0.30
C ALA A 106 8.79 -1.45 -0.15
N ALA A 107 10.01 -1.57 -0.69
CA ALA A 107 10.97 -0.48 -0.66
C ALA A 107 10.45 0.77 -1.42
N LEU A 108 9.81 0.56 -2.57
CA LEU A 108 9.23 1.65 -3.36
C LEU A 108 8.03 2.29 -2.65
N SER A 109 7.19 1.51 -1.96
CA SER A 109 6.08 2.07 -1.18
C SER A 109 6.60 2.89 0.00
N ASP A 110 7.62 2.40 0.70
CA ASP A 110 8.23 3.12 1.82
C ASP A 110 8.85 4.45 1.35
N GLU A 111 9.52 4.46 0.19
CA GLU A 111 10.05 5.67 -0.43
C GLU A 111 8.92 6.64 -0.83
N ALA A 112 7.85 6.13 -1.44
CA ALA A 112 6.70 6.95 -1.82
C ALA A 112 6.02 7.58 -0.60
N ASP A 113 5.90 6.84 0.50
CA ASP A 113 5.33 7.35 1.76
C ASP A 113 6.23 8.41 2.40
N ALA A 114 7.56 8.23 2.36
CA ALA A 114 8.51 9.25 2.80
C ALA A 114 8.42 10.53 1.95
N GLN A 115 8.36 10.41 0.63
CA GLN A 115 8.18 11.55 -0.27
C GLN A 115 6.82 12.24 -0.05
N ARG A 116 5.76 11.47 0.17
CA ARG A 116 4.43 12.00 0.49
C ARG A 116 4.44 12.80 1.79
N ALA A 117 5.15 12.33 2.82
CA ALA A 117 5.30 13.06 4.07
C ALA A 117 5.97 14.42 3.86
N ILE A 118 7.06 14.46 3.09
CA ILE A 118 7.77 15.71 2.74
C ILE A 118 6.84 16.64 1.93
N LEU A 119 6.09 16.10 0.98
CA LEU A 119 5.13 16.89 0.20
C LEU A 119 4.04 17.51 1.08
N LEU A 120 3.48 16.73 2.01
CA LEU A 120 2.46 17.23 2.93
C LEU A 120 3.01 18.30 3.88
N GLU A 121 4.23 18.13 4.38
CA GLU A 121 4.90 19.13 5.21
C GLU A 121 5.14 20.44 4.43
N THR A 122 5.71 20.34 3.23
CA THR A 122 5.97 21.51 2.37
C THR A 122 4.67 22.20 1.96
N ARG A 123 3.62 21.45 1.64
CA ARG A 123 2.28 21.99 1.37
C ARG A 123 1.72 22.72 2.58
N SER A 124 1.77 22.12 3.77
CA SER A 124 1.30 22.75 5.01
C SER A 124 2.02 24.07 5.29
N ARG A 125 3.35 24.09 5.08
CA ARG A 125 4.14 25.32 5.20
C ARG A 125 3.77 26.37 4.15
N LEU A 126 3.52 25.97 2.90
CA LEU A 126 3.06 26.89 1.87
C LEU A 126 1.67 27.44 2.19
N GLU A 127 0.77 26.61 2.70
CA GLU A 127 -0.59 27.01 3.05
C GLU A 127 -0.61 27.97 4.25
N SER A 128 0.27 27.79 5.24
CA SER A 128 0.42 28.74 6.35
C SER A 128 1.02 30.08 5.91
N LEU A 129 1.99 30.07 4.98
CA LEU A 129 2.51 31.30 4.39
C LEU A 129 1.46 32.01 3.53
N ASN A 130 0.71 31.23 2.74
CA ASN A 130 -0.33 31.76 1.88
C ASN A 130 -1.52 32.32 2.67
N SER A 131 -1.88 31.72 3.80
CA SER A 131 -2.92 32.27 4.67
C SER A 131 -2.47 33.55 5.38
N ALA A 132 -1.20 33.62 5.83
CA ALA A 132 -0.63 34.82 6.42
C ALA A 132 -0.48 35.97 5.40
N ALA A 133 -0.13 35.64 4.15
CA ALA A 133 0.05 36.59 3.05
C ALA A 133 -1.14 36.63 2.08
N SER A 134 -2.31 36.15 2.50
CA SER A 134 -3.49 36.17 1.63
C SER A 134 -3.90 37.63 1.36
N PRO A 135 -4.44 37.93 0.17
CA PRO A 135 -4.84 39.30 -0.17
C PRO A 135 -5.75 39.94 0.88
N ASP A 136 -6.72 39.18 1.38
CA ASP A 136 -7.66 39.63 2.41
C ASP A 136 -6.94 39.87 3.76
N THR A 137 -6.03 38.97 4.16
CA THR A 137 -5.21 39.15 5.37
C THR A 137 -4.32 40.38 5.28
N LEU A 138 -3.72 40.63 4.11
CA LEU A 138 -2.88 41.82 3.89
C LEU A 138 -3.70 43.10 3.87
N LEU A 139 -4.92 43.06 3.31
CA LEU A 139 -5.84 44.20 3.29
C LEU A 139 -6.28 44.56 4.71
N THR A 140 -6.72 43.58 5.50
CA THR A 140 -7.11 43.80 6.91
C THR A 140 -5.95 44.33 7.76
N LEU A 141 -4.73 43.81 7.57
CA LEU A 141 -3.54 44.35 8.24
C LEU A 141 -3.24 45.79 7.82
N LEU A 142 -3.41 46.12 6.54
CA LEU A 142 -3.21 47.47 6.04
C LEU A 142 -4.27 48.44 6.58
N GLU A 143 -5.53 48.00 6.71
CA GLU A 143 -6.61 48.75 7.34
C GLU A 143 -6.31 49.04 8.81
N ALA A 144 -5.87 48.02 9.57
CA ALA A 144 -5.44 48.21 10.95
C ALA A 144 -4.28 49.23 11.06
N ALA A 145 -3.28 49.14 10.19
CA ALA A 145 -2.19 50.11 10.13
C ALA A 145 -2.64 51.52 9.68
N CYS A 146 -3.76 51.65 8.95
CA CYS A 146 -4.37 52.96 8.70
C CYS A 146 -4.97 53.51 9.99
N MET A 147 -5.74 52.71 10.72
CA MET A 147 -6.37 53.12 11.98
C MET A 147 -5.31 53.51 13.02
N GLU A 148 -4.22 52.76 13.14
CA GLU A 148 -3.10 53.10 14.04
C GLU A 148 -2.48 54.47 13.70
N ALA A 149 -2.35 54.82 12.41
CA ALA A 149 -1.86 56.15 12.00
C ALA A 149 -2.88 57.26 12.29
N ASP A 150 -4.18 56.94 12.25
CA ASP A 150 -5.27 57.87 12.61
C ASP A 150 -5.26 58.14 14.12
N GLU A 151 -5.18 57.08 14.93
CA GLU A 151 -5.05 57.14 16.38
C GLU A 151 -3.79 57.91 16.80
N GLN A 152 -2.67 57.73 16.10
CA GLN A 152 -1.46 58.50 16.37
C GLN A 152 -1.63 60.00 16.06
N ALA A 153 -2.38 60.35 15.00
CA ALA A 153 -2.72 61.73 14.72
C ALA A 153 -3.65 62.32 15.80
N GLU A 154 -4.60 61.55 16.32
CA GLU A 154 -5.46 61.95 17.44
C GLU A 154 -4.65 62.15 18.72
N SER A 155 -3.74 61.24 19.05
CA SER A 155 -2.85 61.37 20.21
C SER A 155 -1.98 62.64 20.15
N VAL A 156 -1.46 62.98 18.96
CA VAL A 156 -0.72 64.24 18.75
C VAL A 156 -1.62 65.47 18.94
N ALA A 157 -2.89 65.40 18.53
CA ALA A 157 -3.84 66.48 18.74
C ALA A 157 -4.21 66.64 20.23
N GLU A 158 -4.39 65.54 20.96
CA GLU A 158 -4.59 65.55 22.41
C GLU A 158 -3.36 66.10 23.16
N ALA A 159 -2.16 65.76 22.70
CA ALA A 159 -0.91 66.28 23.29
C ALA A 159 -0.82 67.81 23.19
N LEU A 160 -1.25 68.38 22.05
CA LEU A 160 -1.35 69.84 21.90
C LEU A 160 -2.44 70.42 22.84
N ALA A 161 -3.61 69.79 22.91
CA ALA A 161 -4.73 70.28 23.73
C ALA A 161 -4.41 70.28 25.24
N THR A 162 -3.62 69.31 25.69
CA THR A 162 -3.12 69.20 27.07
C THR A 162 -1.91 70.10 27.35
N GLY A 163 -1.36 70.77 26.32
CA GLY A 163 -0.18 71.63 26.42
C GLY A 163 1.14 70.88 26.58
N SER A 164 1.15 69.56 26.37
CA SER A 164 2.36 68.72 26.43
C SER A 164 3.22 68.81 25.16
N LEU A 165 2.65 69.33 24.07
CA LEU A 165 3.31 69.54 22.78
C LEU A 165 3.20 71.01 22.37
N ASP A 166 4.28 71.58 21.81
CA ASP A 166 4.28 72.92 21.26
C ASP A 166 3.69 72.97 19.85
N MET A 167 3.32 74.17 19.38
CA MET A 167 2.67 74.33 18.08
C MET A 167 3.56 73.86 16.92
N ALA A 168 4.87 74.11 16.99
CA ALA A 168 5.80 73.68 15.95
C ALA A 168 5.94 72.16 15.90
N GLY A 169 6.02 71.49 17.05
CA GLY A 169 6.04 70.05 17.18
C GLY A 169 4.74 69.40 16.71
N PHE A 170 3.59 70.01 17.03
CA PHE A 170 2.28 69.57 16.54
C PHE A 170 2.21 69.58 15.02
N VAL A 171 2.51 70.72 14.37
CA VAL A 171 2.40 70.84 12.91
C VAL A 171 3.26 69.77 12.23
N ARG A 172 4.47 69.52 12.73
CA ARG A 172 5.36 68.49 12.19
C ARG A 172 4.79 67.08 12.37
N GLN A 173 4.50 66.67 13.60
CA GLN A 173 4.09 65.28 13.89
C GLN A 173 2.69 64.96 13.36
N TYR A 174 1.75 65.90 13.44
CA TYR A 174 0.40 65.72 12.95
C TYR A 174 0.36 65.61 11.42
N SER A 175 1.13 66.44 10.72
CA SER A 175 1.21 66.36 9.26
C SER A 175 1.88 65.06 8.80
N GLU A 176 2.95 64.61 9.46
CA GLU A 176 3.59 63.31 9.21
C GLU A 176 2.57 62.16 9.39
N ALA A 177 1.85 62.12 10.51
CA ALA A 177 0.84 61.09 10.79
C ALA A 177 -0.32 61.11 9.79
N ARG A 178 -0.86 62.30 9.46
CA ARG A 178 -1.96 62.43 8.49
C ARG A 178 -1.55 62.09 7.05
N GLN A 179 -0.34 62.45 6.63
CA GLN A 179 0.19 62.03 5.34
C GLN A 179 0.28 60.51 5.25
N LEU A 180 0.79 59.86 6.30
CA LEU A 180 0.89 58.41 6.37
C LEU A 180 -0.50 57.75 6.33
N TYR A 181 -1.46 58.25 7.11
CA TYR A 181 -2.85 57.79 7.08
C TYR A 181 -3.44 57.87 5.67
N HIS A 182 -3.39 59.04 5.02
CA HIS A 182 -4.00 59.23 3.70
C HIS A 182 -3.34 58.38 2.62
N LEU A 183 -2.01 58.20 2.67
CA LEU A 183 -1.28 57.34 1.74
C LEU A 183 -1.70 55.88 1.90
N ARG A 184 -1.77 55.38 3.14
CA ARG A 184 -2.22 54.01 3.41
C ARG A 184 -3.70 53.83 3.02
N ARG A 185 -4.57 54.80 3.31
CA ARG A 185 -5.99 54.76 2.95
C ARG A 185 -6.21 54.70 1.44
N ALA A 186 -5.50 55.53 0.68
CA ALA A 186 -5.55 55.48 -0.78
C ALA A 186 -5.10 54.11 -1.32
N LYS A 187 -4.12 53.48 -0.67
CA LYS A 187 -3.64 52.14 -1.03
C LYS A 187 -4.65 51.04 -0.68
N VAL A 188 -5.35 51.14 0.45
CA VAL A 188 -6.48 50.25 0.79
C VAL A 188 -7.58 50.39 -0.26
N ASP A 189 -8.02 51.61 -0.58
CA ASP A 189 -9.10 51.85 -1.54
C ASP A 189 -8.74 51.36 -2.95
N TRP A 190 -7.45 51.41 -3.32
CA TRP A 190 -6.95 50.84 -4.57
C TRP A 190 -6.97 49.30 -4.54
N LEU A 191 -6.43 48.69 -3.49
CA LEU A 191 -6.40 47.23 -3.34
C LEU A 191 -7.81 46.64 -3.30
N ALA A 192 -8.73 47.24 -2.54
CA ALA A 192 -10.11 46.79 -2.42
C ALA A 192 -10.86 46.80 -3.75
N LYS A 193 -10.52 47.71 -4.67
CA LYS A 193 -11.09 47.78 -6.02
C LYS A 193 -10.52 46.74 -6.98
N GLU A 194 -9.26 46.35 -6.79
CA GLU A 194 -8.59 45.39 -7.65
C GLU A 194 -8.91 43.93 -7.25
N THR A 195 -9.24 43.70 -5.98
CA THR A 195 -9.59 42.38 -5.43
C THR A 195 -11.06 41.97 -5.62
N HIS A 196 -11.90 42.83 -6.19
CA HIS A 196 -13.34 42.59 -6.48
C HIS A 196 -13.66 42.75 -7.96
#